data_AF-A0A7X9CAV9-F1
#
_entry.id   AF-A0A7X9CAV9-F1
#
_cell.length_a   1.000
_cell.length_b   1.000
_cell.length_c   1.000
_cell.angle_alpha   90.00
_cell.angle_beta   90.00
_cell.angle_gamma   90.00
#
_symmetry.space_group_name_H-M   'P 1'
#
loop_
_entity.id
_entity.type
_entity.pdbx_description
1 polymer ?
#
loop_
_entity_poly.entity_id
_entity_poly.type
_entity_poly.pdbx_seq_one_letter_code
_entity_poly.pdbx_strand_id
1 'polypeptide(L)'
;PVNAVLGIVGAEPMQDVGTAWLGDQRFALAAVGFAIIWTFVGFYMVLFVAGIKSIPQEVLEAARIDGSGRFRTSVQIVAPMVRDNISTALVYMGIFALDAFTFVSVMTPNGGTDNSTKVVSLHLYQTAFRDGRFGEASAMGVMMAVVTMLVAVVVIGLGRSKKEKR
;
A
#
# COMPACT_ATOMS: atom_id res chain seq x y z
N PRO A 1 15.43 -12.37 16.05
CA PRO A 1 14.31 -11.89 16.89
C PRO A 1 14.64 -10.47 17.39
N VAL A 2 14.32 -9.52 16.51
CA VAL A 2 14.55 -8.06 16.53
C VAL A 2 15.89 -7.61 17.14
N ASN A 3 16.97 -7.80 16.39
CA ASN A 3 18.34 -7.24 16.55
C ASN A 3 19.05 -7.31 17.92
N ALA A 4 18.37 -7.68 19.01
CA ALA A 4 18.88 -7.60 20.38
C ALA A 4 19.48 -8.93 20.85
N VAL A 5 19.00 -10.07 20.36
CA VAL A 5 19.72 -11.36 20.60
C VAL A 5 21.11 -11.33 19.95
N LEU A 6 21.31 -10.48 18.93
CA LEU A 6 22.57 -10.23 18.23
C LEU A 6 23.44 -9.12 18.85
N GLY A 7 22.96 -8.43 19.90
CA GLY A 7 23.71 -7.36 20.57
C GLY A 7 24.19 -7.69 21.98
N ILE A 8 23.70 -8.78 22.60
CA ILE A 8 24.04 -9.14 23.98
C ILE A 8 25.47 -9.70 24.10
N VAL A 9 26.03 -10.23 23.01
CA VAL A 9 27.43 -10.66 22.92
C VAL A 9 28.17 -9.60 22.10
N GLY A 10 28.44 -8.46 22.73
CA GLY A 10 29.00 -7.28 22.07
C GLY A 10 30.40 -7.48 21.46
N ALA A 11 30.75 -6.51 20.60
CA ALA A 11 32.03 -6.26 19.94
C ALA A 11 32.24 -6.90 18.57
N GLU A 12 31.61 -6.33 17.53
CA GLU A 12 32.22 -6.06 16.21
C GLU A 12 31.37 -4.97 15.50
N PRO A 13 31.96 -4.08 14.68
CA PRO A 13 31.18 -3.15 13.86
C PRO A 13 30.32 -3.98 12.90
N MET A 14 28.99 -3.94 13.06
CA MET A 14 28.04 -4.68 12.23
C MET A 14 28.02 -4.17 10.78
N GLN A 15 29.00 -4.59 9.96
CA GLN A 15 28.89 -4.52 8.50
C GLN A 15 28.26 -5.80 7.92
N ASP A 16 28.32 -6.96 8.59
CA ASP A 16 27.98 -8.25 7.96
C ASP A 16 27.01 -9.19 8.71
N VAL A 17 26.39 -8.79 9.84
CA VAL A 17 25.48 -9.69 10.61
C VAL A 17 24.04 -9.20 10.73
N GLY A 18 23.70 -8.08 10.10
CA GLY A 18 22.32 -7.67 9.90
C GLY A 18 21.83 -8.16 8.54
N THR A 19 20.67 -8.83 8.46
CA THR A 19 19.98 -8.94 7.17
C THR A 19 19.88 -7.53 6.60
N ALA A 20 20.58 -7.26 5.49
CA ALA A 20 20.58 -5.94 4.88
C ALA A 20 19.20 -5.73 4.24
N TRP A 21 18.21 -5.31 5.03
CA TRP A 21 16.81 -5.21 4.61
C TRP A 21 16.62 -4.38 3.33
N LEU A 22 17.48 -3.37 3.12
CA LEU A 22 17.52 -2.53 1.93
C LEU A 22 18.69 -2.87 0.98
N GLY A 23 19.67 -3.64 1.45
CA GLY A 23 20.88 -4.01 0.70
C GLY A 23 20.80 -5.38 0.01
N ASP A 24 19.87 -6.24 0.40
CA ASP A 24 19.57 -7.50 -0.28
C ASP A 24 18.32 -7.31 -1.15
N GLN A 25 18.47 -7.57 -2.46
CA GLN A 25 17.44 -7.51 -3.49
C GLN A 25 16.17 -8.30 -3.13
N ARG A 26 16.30 -9.39 -2.38
CA ARG A 26 15.17 -10.24 -1.98
C ARG A 26 14.26 -9.58 -0.94
N PHE A 27 14.83 -8.72 -0.08
CA PHE A 27 14.11 -8.12 1.04
C PHE A 27 13.76 -6.64 0.80
N ALA A 28 14.48 -5.95 -0.10
CA ALA A 28 14.29 -4.53 -0.34
C ALA A 28 12.86 -4.17 -0.77
N LEU A 29 12.27 -4.92 -1.72
CA LEU A 29 10.90 -4.68 -2.17
C LEU A 29 9.88 -4.97 -1.07
N ALA A 30 10.09 -6.05 -0.29
CA ALA A 30 9.23 -6.39 0.83
C ALA A 30 9.31 -5.34 1.96
N ALA A 31 10.49 -4.80 2.24
CA ALA A 31 10.70 -3.76 3.24
C ALA A 31 10.02 -2.44 2.84
N VAL A 32 10.16 -2.03 1.57
CA VAL A 32 9.46 -0.85 1.02
C VAL A 32 7.94 -1.07 1.03
N GLY A 33 7.48 -2.24 0.58
CA GLY A 33 6.06 -2.60 0.62
C GLY A 33 5.48 -2.61 2.04
N PHE A 34 6.23 -3.12 3.01
CA PHE A 34 5.84 -3.09 4.41
C PHE A 34 5.70 -1.66 4.94
N ALA A 35 6.66 -0.77 4.64
CA ALA A 35 6.59 0.63 5.04
C ALA A 35 5.36 1.33 4.43
N ILE A 36 5.07 1.08 3.14
CA ILE A 36 3.86 1.59 2.47
C ILE A 36 2.61 1.10 3.19
N ILE A 37 2.48 -0.21 3.40
CA ILE A 37 1.31 -0.81 4.08
C ILE A 37 1.15 -0.19 5.46
N TRP A 38 2.22 -0.12 6.25
CA TRP A 38 2.21 0.39 7.61
C TRP A 38 1.67 1.82 7.69
N THR A 39 2.08 2.70 6.78
CA THR A 39 1.59 4.09 6.73
C THR A 39 0.08 4.17 6.55
N PHE A 40 -0.52 3.25 5.78
CA PHE A 40 -1.95 3.28 5.49
C PHE A 40 -2.82 2.47 6.47
N VAL A 41 -2.23 1.60 7.28
CA VAL A 41 -2.97 0.79 8.27
C VAL A 41 -3.84 1.67 9.17
N GLY A 42 -3.31 2.79 9.67
CA GLY A 42 -4.05 3.70 10.55
C GLY A 42 -5.30 4.31 9.88
N PHE A 43 -5.15 4.78 8.65
CA PHE A 43 -6.26 5.36 7.88
C PHE A 43 -7.38 4.34 7.64
N TYR A 44 -7.03 3.14 7.15
CA TYR A 44 -8.04 2.11 6.87
C TYR A 44 -8.67 1.54 8.15
N MET A 45 -7.91 1.45 9.24
CA MET A 45 -8.47 1.03 10.53
C MET A 45 -9.59 1.97 10.98
N VAL A 46 -9.37 3.28 10.94
CA VAL A 46 -10.39 4.27 11.32
C VAL A 46 -11.60 4.18 10.39
N LEU A 47 -11.38 4.08 9.08
CA LEU A 47 -12.45 3.93 8.08
C LEU A 47 -13.34 2.71 8.37
N PHE A 48 -12.73 1.54 8.60
CA PHE A 48 -13.49 0.31 8.85
C PHE A 48 -14.12 0.28 10.24
N VAL A 49 -13.47 0.80 11.28
CA VAL A 49 -14.08 0.90 12.62
C VAL A 49 -15.30 1.81 12.59
N ALA A 50 -15.22 2.95 11.89
CA ALA A 50 -16.37 3.84 11.71
C ALA A 50 -17.52 3.13 10.98
N GLY A 51 -17.22 2.43 9.89
CA GLY A 51 -18.21 1.66 9.13
C GLY A 51 -18.84 0.50 9.91
N ILE A 52 -18.08 -0.20 10.75
CA ILE A 52 -18.62 -1.28 11.60
C ILE A 52 -19.49 -0.69 12.72
N LYS A 53 -19.08 0.44 13.31
CA LYS A 53 -19.85 1.10 14.37
C LYS A 53 -21.18 1.68 13.90
N SER A 54 -21.37 1.92 12.60
CA SER A 54 -22.66 2.35 12.06
C SER A 54 -23.69 1.22 11.91
N ILE A 55 -23.29 -0.04 12.13
CA ILE A 55 -24.21 -1.18 12.08
C ILE A 55 -25.12 -1.17 13.33
N PRO A 56 -26.45 -1.19 13.19
CA PRO A 56 -27.36 -1.27 14.34
C PRO A 56 -27.09 -2.51 15.19
N GLN A 57 -27.02 -2.34 16.52
CA GLN A 57 -26.69 -3.43 17.45
C GLN A 57 -27.72 -4.58 17.38
N GLU A 58 -28.98 -4.25 17.17
CA GLU A 58 -30.11 -5.18 16.99
C GLU A 58 -29.86 -6.22 15.87
N VAL A 59 -29.19 -5.83 14.77
CA VAL A 59 -28.83 -6.76 13.69
C VAL A 59 -27.80 -7.79 14.16
N LEU A 60 -26.84 -7.36 14.97
CA LEU A 60 -25.78 -8.24 15.50
C LEU A 60 -26.33 -9.15 16.62
N GLU A 61 -27.28 -8.67 17.41
CA GLU A 61 -27.96 -9.46 18.44
C GLU A 61 -28.87 -10.52 17.83
N ALA A 62 -29.65 -10.17 16.80
CA ALA A 62 -30.45 -11.12 16.04
C ALA A 62 -29.58 -12.24 15.46
N ALA A 63 -28.45 -11.89 14.82
CA ALA A 63 -27.51 -12.87 14.31
C ALA A 63 -26.95 -13.82 15.39
N ARG A 64 -26.78 -13.33 16.62
CA ARG A 64 -26.33 -14.14 17.76
C ARG A 64 -27.44 -15.09 18.23
N ILE A 65 -28.70 -14.65 18.23
CA ILE A 65 -29.86 -15.49 18.56
C ILE A 65 -30.02 -16.60 17.51
N ASP A 66 -29.78 -16.29 16.24
CA ASP A 66 -29.79 -17.25 15.12
C ASP A 66 -28.58 -18.22 15.12
N GLY A 67 -27.72 -18.17 16.14
CA GLY A 67 -26.57 -19.05 16.29
C GLY A 67 -25.43 -18.77 15.28
N SER A 68 -25.40 -17.58 14.67
CA SER A 68 -24.33 -17.22 13.74
C SER A 68 -22.99 -17.05 14.48
N GLY A 69 -22.02 -17.91 14.17
CA GLY A 69 -20.65 -17.80 14.68
C GLY A 69 -19.92 -16.55 14.18
N ARG A 70 -18.87 -16.12 14.89
CA ARG A 70 -18.14 -14.86 14.62
C ARG A 70 -17.68 -14.72 13.17
N PHE A 71 -17.14 -15.77 12.57
CA PHE A 71 -16.69 -15.74 11.17
C PHE A 71 -17.86 -15.57 10.18
N ARG A 72 -18.96 -16.29 10.41
CA ARG A 72 -20.17 -16.20 9.60
C ARG A 72 -20.77 -14.79 9.69
N THR A 73 -20.85 -14.22 10.89
CA THR A 73 -21.31 -12.84 11.13
C THR A 73 -20.40 -11.83 10.42
N SER A 74 -19.08 -11.98 10.49
CA SER A 74 -18.14 -11.07 9.80
C SER A 74 -18.31 -11.08 8.28
N VAL A 75 -18.42 -12.26 7.67
CA VAL A 75 -18.45 -12.39 6.20
C VAL A 75 -19.85 -12.16 5.63
N GLN A 76 -20.91 -12.66 6.29
CA GLN A 76 -22.27 -12.62 5.75
C GLN A 76 -23.07 -11.40 6.19
N ILE A 77 -22.69 -10.72 7.27
CA ILE A 77 -23.44 -9.57 7.82
C ILE A 77 -22.58 -8.32 7.77
N VAL A 78 -21.43 -8.32 8.45
CA VAL A 78 -20.60 -7.12 8.56
C VAL A 78 -20.05 -6.68 7.20
N ALA A 79 -19.39 -7.58 6.45
CA ALA A 79 -18.79 -7.24 5.16
C ALA A 79 -19.78 -6.67 4.12
N PRO A 80 -21.00 -7.24 3.96
CA PRO A 80 -22.03 -6.64 3.10
C PRO A 80 -22.55 -5.29 3.60
N MET A 81 -22.67 -5.09 4.92
CA MET A 81 -23.16 -3.83 5.49
C MET A 81 -22.12 -2.71 5.37
N VAL A 82 -20.82 -3.03 5.45
CA VAL A 82 -19.73 -2.04 5.28
C VAL A 82 -19.19 -1.96 3.86
N ARG A 83 -19.87 -2.55 2.87
CA ARG A 83 -19.42 -2.60 1.47
C ARG A 83 -19.10 -1.21 0.87
N ASP A 84 -19.79 -0.16 1.30
CA ASP A 84 -19.58 1.19 0.79
C ASP A 84 -18.26 1.77 1.33
N ASN A 85 -17.90 1.42 2.57
CA ASN A 85 -16.57 1.68 3.14
C ASN A 85 -15.50 0.87 2.40
N ILE A 86 -15.75 -0.42 2.09
CA ILE A 86 -14.83 -1.24 1.29
C ILE A 86 -14.60 -0.63 -0.09
N SER A 87 -15.67 -0.17 -0.76
CA SER A 87 -15.56 0.47 -2.08
C SER A 87 -14.74 1.75 -2.00
N THR A 88 -14.95 2.56 -0.98
CA THR A 88 -14.18 3.79 -0.74
C THR A 88 -12.71 3.46 -0.49
N ALA A 89 -12.44 2.44 0.32
CA ALA A 89 -11.09 1.97 0.59
C ALA A 89 -10.37 1.51 -0.69
N LEU A 90 -11.05 0.76 -1.56
CA LEU A 90 -10.48 0.28 -2.83
C LEU A 90 -10.13 1.43 -3.78
N VAL A 91 -10.97 2.48 -3.84
CA VAL A 91 -10.68 3.66 -4.65
C VAL A 91 -9.42 4.37 -4.13
N TYR A 92 -9.33 4.61 -2.82
CA TYR A 92 -8.13 5.20 -2.22
C TYR A 92 -6.89 4.33 -2.46
N MET A 93 -7.01 3.01 -2.31
CA MET A 93 -5.90 2.09 -2.53
C MET A 93 -5.43 2.12 -4.00
N GLY A 94 -6.35 2.26 -4.95
CA GLY A 94 -6.01 2.45 -6.36
C GLY A 94 -5.29 3.77 -6.64
N ILE A 95 -5.69 4.86 -5.97
CA ILE A 95 -5.02 6.16 -6.08
C ILE A 95 -3.58 6.06 -5.51
N PHE A 96 -3.43 5.48 -4.31
CA PHE A 96 -2.13 5.39 -3.65
C PHE A 96 -1.18 4.37 -4.28
N ALA A 97 -1.69 3.33 -4.97
CA ALA A 97 -0.84 2.36 -5.68
C ALA A 97 0.08 3.02 -6.73
N LEU A 98 -0.30 4.20 -7.23
CA LEU A 98 0.47 4.95 -8.22
C LEU A 98 1.52 5.88 -7.58
N ASP A 99 1.50 6.03 -6.24
CA ASP A 99 2.39 6.92 -5.48
C ASP A 99 3.45 6.14 -4.67
N ALA A 100 4.21 5.29 -5.36
CA ALA A 100 5.34 4.58 -4.74
C ALA A 100 6.63 5.43 -4.69
N PHE A 101 6.68 6.54 -5.45
CA PHE A 101 7.87 7.37 -5.60
C PHE A 101 8.40 7.90 -4.26
N THR A 102 7.52 8.42 -3.42
CA THR A 102 7.88 9.02 -2.14
C THR A 102 8.61 8.03 -1.25
N PHE A 103 8.12 6.79 -1.15
CA PHE A 103 8.75 5.75 -0.35
C PHE A 103 10.06 5.28 -0.97
N VAL A 104 10.06 4.99 -2.27
CA VAL A 104 11.23 4.46 -2.97
C VAL A 104 12.37 5.47 -2.99
N SER A 105 12.10 6.77 -3.18
CA SER A 105 13.12 7.82 -3.21
C SER A 105 13.79 8.05 -1.86
N VAL A 106 13.07 7.83 -0.75
CA VAL A 106 13.60 7.99 0.61
C VAL A 106 14.31 6.72 1.09
N MET A 107 13.69 5.56 0.92
CA MET A 107 14.21 4.29 1.44
C MET A 107 15.28 3.69 0.53
N THR A 108 15.14 3.86 -0.78
CA THR A 108 16.05 3.29 -1.79
C THR A 108 16.36 4.32 -2.89
N PRO A 109 17.06 5.43 -2.59
CA PRO A 109 17.27 6.53 -3.55
C PRO A 109 17.97 6.11 -4.86
N ASN A 110 18.69 4.99 -4.83
CA ASN A 110 19.39 4.43 -5.99
C ASN A 110 18.61 3.30 -6.69
N GLY A 111 17.36 3.02 -6.28
CA GLY A 111 16.53 1.95 -6.83
C GLY A 111 16.75 0.58 -6.19
N GLY A 112 17.45 0.55 -5.04
CA GLY A 112 17.79 -0.69 -4.35
C GLY A 112 18.92 -1.45 -5.05
N THR A 113 19.36 -2.55 -4.44
CA THR A 113 20.37 -3.44 -5.04
C THR A 113 19.83 -4.01 -6.34
N ASP A 114 20.62 -3.93 -7.42
CA ASP A 114 20.26 -4.39 -8.76
C ASP A 114 18.93 -3.81 -9.30
N ASN A 115 18.61 -2.55 -8.97
CA ASN A 115 17.36 -1.88 -9.36
C ASN A 115 16.07 -2.57 -8.87
N SER A 116 16.17 -3.43 -7.85
CA SER A 116 15.07 -4.26 -7.34
C SER A 116 13.84 -3.50 -6.85
N THR A 117 13.99 -2.23 -6.46
CA THR A 117 12.89 -1.35 -6.02
C THR A 117 12.67 -0.17 -6.95
N LYS A 118 13.32 -0.14 -8.12
CA LYS A 118 13.27 0.99 -9.05
C LYS A 118 11.90 1.11 -9.69
N VAL A 119 11.24 2.25 -9.46
CA VAL A 119 9.98 2.63 -10.11
C VAL A 119 10.21 3.68 -11.18
N VAL A 120 9.30 3.78 -12.16
CA VAL A 120 9.39 4.73 -13.28
C VAL A 120 9.58 6.17 -12.79
N SER A 121 8.84 6.57 -11.75
CA SER A 121 8.95 7.89 -11.15
C SER A 121 10.34 8.18 -10.56
N LEU A 122 11.00 7.16 -9.98
CA LEU A 122 12.37 7.30 -9.47
C LEU A 122 13.33 7.47 -10.65
N HIS A 123 13.15 6.70 -11.72
CA HIS A 123 13.99 6.80 -12.89
C HIS A 123 13.88 8.18 -13.55
N LEU A 124 12.66 8.68 -13.73
CA LEU A 124 12.40 10.04 -14.22
C LEU A 124 13.11 11.10 -13.38
N TYR A 125 13.01 11.00 -12.05
CA TYR A 125 13.67 11.93 -11.14
C TYR A 125 15.19 11.91 -11.31
N GLN A 126 15.79 10.72 -11.41
CA GLN A 126 17.23 10.57 -11.65
C GLN A 126 17.64 11.18 -13.00
N THR A 127 16.91 10.89 -14.07
CA THR A 127 17.19 11.43 -15.41
C THR A 127 17.07 12.97 -15.47
N ALA A 128 16.09 13.55 -14.79
CA ALA A 128 15.93 15.00 -14.74
C ALA A 128 17.02 15.68 -13.90
N PHE A 129 17.20 15.24 -12.66
CA PHE A 129 17.94 16.00 -11.64
C PHE A 129 19.35 15.48 -11.35
N ARG A 130 19.65 14.20 -11.65
CA ARG A 130 21.03 13.68 -11.58
C ARG A 130 21.75 13.82 -12.92
N ASP A 131 21.09 13.42 -14.01
CA ASP A 131 21.73 13.37 -15.33
C ASP A 131 21.57 14.68 -16.13
N GLY A 132 20.70 15.59 -15.68
CA GLY A 132 20.42 16.87 -16.36
C GLY A 132 19.67 16.73 -17.70
N ARG A 133 19.11 15.55 -18.00
CA ARG A 133 18.46 15.23 -19.28
C ARG A 133 16.95 15.54 -19.23
N PHE A 134 16.63 16.82 -19.08
CA PHE A 134 15.24 17.27 -18.88
C PHE A 134 14.28 16.93 -20.04
N GLY A 135 14.74 16.92 -21.28
CA GLY A 135 13.92 16.58 -22.45
C GLY A 135 13.45 15.12 -22.43
N GLU A 136 14.35 14.20 -22.08
CA GLU A 136 14.03 12.78 -21.92
C GLU A 136 13.12 12.55 -20.71
N ALA A 137 13.44 13.18 -19.56
CA ALA A 137 12.62 13.07 -18.36
C ALA A 137 11.19 13.60 -18.58
N SER A 138 11.04 14.65 -19.40
CA SER A 138 9.74 15.21 -19.77
C SER A 138 8.93 14.21 -20.61
N ALA A 139 9.55 13.51 -21.57
CA ALA A 139 8.90 12.45 -22.35
C ALA A 139 8.45 11.28 -21.44
N MET A 140 9.31 10.86 -20.50
CA MET A 140 8.96 9.86 -19.49
C MET A 140 7.76 10.31 -18.64
N GLY A 141 7.73 11.58 -18.23
CA GLY A 141 6.65 12.16 -17.42
C GLY A 141 5.31 12.16 -18.14
N VAL A 142 5.30 12.55 -19.43
CA VAL A 142 4.08 12.51 -20.25
C VAL A 142 3.56 11.09 -20.39
N MET A 143 4.44 10.12 -20.68
CA MET A 143 4.04 8.70 -20.77
C MET A 143 3.49 8.17 -19.44
N MET A 144 4.14 8.52 -18.32
CA MET A 144 3.67 8.15 -17.00
C MET A 144 2.30 8.77 -16.69
N ALA A 145 2.07 10.02 -17.07
CA ALA A 145 0.77 10.68 -16.90
C ALA A 145 -0.34 9.98 -17.70
N VAL A 146 -0.06 9.59 -18.95
CA VAL A 146 -1.02 8.85 -19.78
C VAL A 146 -1.37 7.49 -19.15
N VAL A 147 -0.37 6.72 -18.71
CA VAL A 147 -0.62 5.42 -18.06
C VAL A 147 -1.40 5.58 -16.76
N THR A 148 -1.01 6.55 -15.92
CA THR A 148 -1.70 6.88 -14.66
C THR A 148 -3.16 7.26 -14.91
N MET A 149 -3.41 8.09 -15.93
CA MET A 149 -4.76 8.50 -16.32
C MET A 149 -5.60 7.31 -16.80
N LEU A 150 -5.04 6.42 -17.62
CA LEU A 150 -5.74 5.20 -18.05
C LEU A 150 -6.12 4.31 -16.87
N VAL A 151 -5.19 4.08 -15.95
CA VAL A 151 -5.46 3.30 -14.72
C VAL A 151 -6.53 3.98 -13.87
N ALA A 152 -6.44 5.29 -13.67
CA ALA A 152 -7.42 6.05 -12.91
C ALA A 152 -8.83 5.95 -13.53
N VAL A 153 -8.96 6.06 -14.86
CA VAL A 153 -10.24 5.89 -15.57
C VAL A 153 -10.79 4.48 -15.36
N VAL A 154 -9.96 3.45 -15.43
CA VAL A 154 -10.39 2.06 -15.17
C VAL A 154 -10.87 1.89 -13.73
N VAL A 155 -10.09 2.36 -12.74
CA VAL A 155 -10.42 2.25 -11.31
C VAL A 155 -11.72 2.98 -10.99
N ILE A 156 -11.87 4.22 -11.47
CA ILE A 156 -13.08 5.03 -11.24
C ILE A 156 -14.27 4.44 -12.01
N GLY A 157 -14.08 3.98 -13.25
CA GLY A 157 -15.11 3.37 -14.08
C GLY A 157 -15.68 2.09 -13.45
N LEU A 158 -14.81 1.20 -12.95
CA LEU A 158 -15.21 0.00 -12.22
C LEU A 158 -15.93 0.34 -10.90
N GLY A 159 -15.47 1.38 -10.20
CA GLY A 159 -16.12 1.87 -8.98
C GLY A 159 -17.53 2.42 -9.22
N ARG A 160 -17.76 3.11 -10.35
CA ARG A 160 -19.08 3.66 -10.72
C ARG A 160 -20.07 2.60 -11.16
N SER A 161 -19.66 1.60 -11.95
CA SER A 161 -20.55 0.54 -12.44
C SER A 161 -21.20 -0.27 -11.30
N LYS A 162 -20.51 -0.44 -10.17
CA LYS A 162 -21.07 -1.08 -8.97
C LYS A 162 -22.12 -0.24 -8.24
N LYS A 163 -22.08 1.09 -8.41
CA LYS A 163 -22.99 2.03 -7.76
C LYS A 163 -24.29 2.24 -8.57
N GLU A 164 -24.23 2.08 -9.88
CA GLU A 164 -25.35 2.31 -10.82
C GLU A 164 -26.26 1.09 -11.04
N LYS A 165 -25.81 -0.12 -10.68
CA LYS A 165 -26.63 -1.35 -10.70
C LYS A 165 -27.49 -1.55 -9.43
N ARG A 166 -27.70 -0.49 -8.65
CA ARG A 166 -28.53 -0.48 -7.44
C ARG A 166 -29.47 0.70 -7.44
#